data_AF-A0A2W7B1B7-F1
#
_entry.id   AF-A0A2W7B1B7-F1
#
_cell.length_a   1.000
_cell.length_b   1.000
_cell.length_c   1.000
_cell.angle_alpha   90.00
_cell.angle_beta   90.00
_cell.angle_gamma   90.00
#
_symmetry.space_group_name_H-M   'P 1'
#
loop_
_entity.id
_entity.type
_entity.pdbx_description
1 polymer ?
#
loop_
_entity_poly.entity_id
_entity_poly.type
_entity_poly.pdbx_seq_one_letter_code
_entity_poly.pdbx_strand_id
1 'polypeptide(L)'
;MVHFLAFATPRHCSSIPFALIAGLATPLVLLAAPGAIANDFEVCTSRLIEAGIDRSEAAGACGKALHPADLSSCTLDVVGVADVDVEQALLACQSDRRPQELATCVSDIHQSLEIASSTVVLNNCRRSVLPTRFADCVVGVATAATLTPAESMSRCSAAGYRPEDVAPTFIFSR
;
A
#
# COMPACT_ATOMS: atom_id res chain seq x y z
N MET A 1 -3.38 -33.83 -0.01
CA MET A 1 -2.74 -35.16 0.15
C MET A 1 -2.10 -35.17 1.52
N VAL A 2 -2.66 -35.98 2.41
CA VAL A 2 -2.46 -35.92 3.86
C VAL A 2 -1.24 -36.79 4.21
N HIS A 3 -0.27 -36.23 4.93
CA HIS A 3 0.76 -37.02 5.60
C HIS A 3 0.72 -36.75 7.09
N PHE A 4 0.10 -37.71 7.77
CA PHE A 4 0.16 -37.92 9.21
C PHE A 4 1.61 -38.21 9.61
N LEU A 5 2.15 -37.45 10.57
CA LEU A 5 3.26 -37.90 11.39
C LEU A 5 2.79 -37.99 12.84
N ALA A 6 2.59 -39.25 13.23
CA ALA A 6 2.29 -39.70 14.58
C ALA A 6 3.52 -39.48 15.47
N PHE A 7 3.36 -38.73 16.56
CA PHE A 7 4.34 -38.68 17.63
C PHE A 7 4.12 -39.88 18.56
N ALA A 8 5.02 -40.87 18.45
CA ALA A 8 5.14 -41.96 19.39
C ALA A 8 5.80 -41.45 20.68
N THR A 9 5.06 -41.49 21.79
CA THR A 9 5.61 -41.33 23.15
C THR A 9 6.26 -42.62 23.62
N PRO A 10 7.54 -42.63 24.05
CA PRO A 10 8.04 -43.71 24.88
C PRO A 10 7.82 -43.38 26.36
N ARG A 11 7.04 -44.24 27.02
CA ARG A 11 7.02 -44.36 28.49
C ARG A 11 8.38 -44.87 28.95
N HIS A 12 9.08 -44.14 29.80
CA HIS A 12 10.16 -44.69 30.63
C HIS A 12 9.94 -44.28 32.08
N CYS A 13 9.51 -45.27 32.86
CA CYS A 13 9.56 -45.28 34.31
C CYS A 13 11.01 -45.66 34.68
N SER A 14 11.73 -44.78 35.37
CA SER A 14 12.91 -45.21 36.13
C SER A 14 13.08 -44.30 37.34
N SER A 15 12.90 -44.92 38.49
CA SER A 15 13.19 -44.43 39.83
C SER A 15 14.67 -44.08 39.98
N ILE A 16 14.97 -42.81 40.30
CA ILE A 16 16.29 -42.37 40.76
C ILE A 16 16.12 -41.77 42.17
N PRO A 17 16.90 -42.23 43.16
CA PRO A 17 16.73 -41.85 44.55
C PRO A 17 17.22 -40.41 44.81
N PHE A 18 16.60 -39.80 45.82
CA PHE A 18 16.97 -38.52 46.41
C PHE A 18 18.46 -38.48 46.79
N ALA A 19 19.20 -37.55 46.18
CA ALA A 19 20.45 -37.04 46.73
C ALA A 19 20.37 -35.50 46.71
N LEU A 20 20.30 -34.94 47.92
CA LEU A 20 20.38 -33.51 48.22
C LEU A 20 21.68 -32.91 47.69
N ILE A 21 21.59 -31.93 46.79
CA ILE A 21 22.63 -30.93 46.59
C ILE A 21 21.96 -29.56 46.56
N ALA A 22 22.29 -28.78 47.57
CA ALA A 22 21.93 -27.38 47.71
C ALA A 22 22.60 -26.55 46.60
N GLY A 23 21.81 -25.73 45.91
CA GLY A 23 22.29 -24.82 44.87
C GLY A 23 21.11 -24.26 44.07
N LEU A 24 20.32 -23.37 44.66
CA LEU A 24 19.28 -22.62 43.95
C LEU A 24 19.93 -21.54 43.06
N ALA A 25 20.57 -21.97 41.98
CA ALA A 25 20.84 -21.11 40.84
C ALA A 25 19.63 -21.25 39.90
N THR A 26 18.59 -20.45 40.13
CA THR A 26 17.50 -20.30 39.15
C THR A 26 18.10 -19.67 37.89
N PRO A 27 18.18 -20.39 36.76
CA PRO A 27 18.55 -19.75 35.52
C PRO A 27 17.45 -18.73 35.22
N LEU A 28 17.80 -17.45 35.27
CA LEU A 28 16.92 -16.37 34.83
C LEU A 28 16.80 -16.51 33.31
N VAL A 29 15.83 -17.31 32.87
CA VAL A 29 15.44 -17.36 31.46
C VAL A 29 14.77 -16.03 31.16
N LEU A 30 15.53 -15.10 30.61
CA LEU A 30 15.01 -13.90 29.98
C LEU A 30 14.19 -14.35 28.77
N LEU A 31 12.88 -14.57 28.97
CA LEU A 31 11.93 -14.62 27.87
C LEU A 31 11.92 -13.23 27.23
N ALA A 32 12.70 -13.08 26.16
CA ALA A 32 12.43 -12.02 25.20
C ALA A 32 11.03 -12.28 24.64
N ALA A 33 10.04 -11.52 25.11
CA ALA A 33 8.74 -11.52 24.46
C ALA A 33 8.96 -11.11 23.00
N PRO A 34 8.51 -11.89 22.00
CA PRO A 34 8.50 -11.39 20.64
C PRO A 34 7.71 -10.09 20.65
N GLY A 35 8.27 -9.02 20.10
CA GLY A 35 7.53 -7.77 19.90
C GLY A 35 6.25 -8.09 19.14
N ALA A 36 5.11 -7.54 19.60
CA ALA A 36 3.86 -7.70 18.88
C ALA A 36 4.06 -7.17 17.45
N ILE A 37 4.02 -8.07 16.47
CA ILE A 37 4.00 -7.68 15.06
C ILE A 37 2.63 -7.03 14.88
N ALA A 38 2.61 -5.69 14.79
CA ALA A 38 1.37 -4.96 14.61
C ALA A 38 0.71 -5.44 13.31
N ASN A 39 -0.57 -5.79 13.40
CA ASN A 39 -1.34 -6.29 12.27
C ASN A 39 -1.58 -5.15 11.25
N ASP A 40 -1.40 -5.39 9.95
CA ASP A 40 -1.49 -4.33 8.92
C ASP A 40 -2.81 -3.56 8.95
N PHE A 41 -3.92 -4.22 9.33
CA PHE A 41 -5.21 -3.54 9.51
C PHE A 41 -5.23 -2.61 10.71
N GLU A 42 -4.57 -2.99 11.81
CA GLU A 42 -4.42 -2.14 13.00
C GLU A 42 -3.59 -0.91 12.65
N VAL A 43 -2.43 -1.10 11.99
CA VAL A 43 -1.55 -0.01 11.53
C VAL A 43 -2.29 0.91 10.57
N CYS A 44 -3.03 0.37 9.61
CA CYS A 44 -3.82 1.17 8.67
C CYS A 44 -4.87 2.00 9.41
N THR A 45 -5.63 1.36 10.31
CA THR A 45 -6.75 2.01 11.00
C THR A 45 -6.26 3.11 11.93
N SER A 46 -5.21 2.85 12.73
CA SER A 46 -4.66 3.84 13.65
C SER A 46 -4.11 5.05 12.90
N ARG A 47 -3.37 4.84 11.81
CA ARG A 47 -2.82 5.92 10.97
C ARG A 47 -3.89 6.80 10.35
N LEU A 48 -4.97 6.22 9.82
CA LEU A 48 -6.07 7.00 9.25
C LEU A 48 -6.82 7.80 10.32
N ILE A 49 -7.02 7.22 11.52
CA ILE A 49 -7.63 7.94 12.64
C ILE A 49 -6.74 9.12 13.09
N GLU A 50 -5.43 8.90 13.20
CA GLU A 50 -4.46 9.95 13.53
C GLU A 50 -4.42 11.06 12.49
N ALA A 51 -4.69 10.72 11.22
CA ALA A 51 -4.82 11.67 10.12
C ALA A 51 -6.17 12.42 10.08
N GLY A 52 -7.10 12.11 11.00
CA GLY A 52 -8.37 12.81 11.13
C GLY A 52 -9.59 12.09 10.55
N ILE A 53 -9.44 10.88 9.99
CA ILE A 53 -10.58 10.09 9.50
C ILE A 53 -11.39 9.54 10.68
N ASP A 54 -12.72 9.52 10.55
CA ASP A 54 -13.60 8.91 11.55
C ASP A 54 -13.23 7.43 11.80
N ARG A 55 -13.37 6.97 13.05
CA ARG A 55 -12.98 5.61 13.44
C ARG A 55 -13.73 4.52 12.66
N SER A 56 -15.03 4.71 12.42
CA SER A 56 -15.83 3.74 11.69
C SER A 56 -15.50 3.76 10.20
N GLU A 57 -15.20 4.94 9.65
CA GLU A 57 -14.77 5.08 8.26
C GLU A 57 -13.39 4.46 8.02
N ALA A 58 -12.41 4.77 8.88
CA ALA A 58 -11.07 4.20 8.82
C ALA A 58 -11.10 2.66 8.93
N ALA A 59 -11.84 2.12 9.91
CA ALA A 59 -12.00 0.67 10.06
C ALA A 59 -12.69 0.05 8.83
N GLY A 60 -13.70 0.73 8.27
CA GLY A 60 -14.39 0.29 7.07
C GLY A 60 -13.52 0.29 5.81
N ALA A 61 -12.67 1.31 5.64
CA ALA A 61 -11.75 1.41 4.52
C ALA A 61 -10.63 0.37 4.62
N CYS A 62 -9.93 0.31 5.76
CA CYS A 62 -8.86 -0.65 5.99
C CYS A 62 -9.36 -2.10 5.95
N GLY A 63 -10.55 -2.39 6.47
CA GLY A 63 -11.13 -3.74 6.44
C GLY A 63 -11.52 -4.23 5.04
N LYS A 64 -11.70 -3.32 4.07
CA LYS A 64 -11.98 -3.64 2.66
C LYS A 64 -10.73 -3.64 1.78
N ALA A 65 -9.61 -3.11 2.29
CA ALA A 65 -8.38 -2.99 1.53
C ALA A 65 -7.73 -4.35 1.31
N LEU A 66 -7.26 -4.61 0.08
CA LEU A 66 -6.45 -5.79 -0.21
C LEU A 66 -5.07 -5.69 0.46
N HIS A 67 -4.53 -4.47 0.53
CA HIS A 67 -3.24 -4.14 1.16
C HIS A 67 -3.42 -2.95 2.11
N PRO A 68 -3.83 -3.17 3.38
CA PRO A 68 -4.16 -2.09 4.32
C PRO A 68 -3.00 -1.14 4.61
N ALA A 69 -1.79 -1.68 4.80
CA ALA A 69 -0.60 -0.87 5.01
C ALA A 69 -0.37 0.11 3.85
N ASP A 70 -0.47 -0.37 2.60
CA ASP A 70 -0.30 0.42 1.39
C ASP A 70 -1.39 1.50 1.24
N LEU A 71 -2.63 1.20 1.62
CA LEU A 71 -3.73 2.17 1.59
C LEU A 71 -3.45 3.36 2.52
N SER A 72 -3.06 3.07 3.76
CA SER A 72 -2.75 4.12 4.75
C SER A 72 -1.53 4.94 4.34
N SER A 73 -0.45 4.29 3.89
CA SER A 73 0.75 4.99 3.42
C SER A 73 0.43 5.86 2.20
N CYS A 74 -0.29 5.35 1.19
CA CYS A 74 -0.70 6.16 0.03
C CYS A 74 -1.46 7.42 0.44
N THR A 75 -2.42 7.29 1.36
CA THR A 75 -3.25 8.41 1.82
C THR A 75 -2.38 9.49 2.48
N LEU A 76 -1.51 9.07 3.40
CA LEU A 76 -0.61 9.98 4.11
C LEU A 76 0.44 10.61 3.20
N ASP A 77 1.00 9.85 2.26
CA ASP A 77 2.00 10.33 1.31
C ASP A 77 1.38 11.40 0.39
N VAL A 78 0.16 11.17 -0.09
CA VAL A 78 -0.56 12.14 -0.93
C VAL A 78 -0.86 13.43 -0.17
N VAL A 79 -1.41 13.36 1.04
CA VAL A 79 -1.70 14.56 1.86
C VAL A 79 -0.41 15.28 2.27
N GLY A 80 0.70 14.56 2.40
CA GLY A 80 2.01 15.14 2.75
C GLY A 80 2.63 15.99 1.64
N VAL A 81 2.29 15.75 0.37
CA VAL A 81 2.89 16.44 -0.79
C VAL A 81 1.91 17.28 -1.61
N ALA A 82 0.62 17.02 -1.47
CA ALA A 82 -0.44 17.62 -2.26
C ALA A 82 -1.48 18.28 -1.35
N ASP A 83 -1.95 19.47 -1.73
CA ASP A 83 -3.00 20.21 -1.02
C ASP A 83 -4.37 19.61 -1.33
N VAL A 84 -4.70 18.51 -0.64
CA VAL A 84 -5.98 17.78 -0.72
C VAL A 84 -6.43 17.35 0.67
N ASP A 85 -7.74 17.25 0.86
CA ASP A 85 -8.30 16.72 2.10
C ASP A 85 -7.98 15.23 2.27
N VAL A 86 -7.83 14.79 3.52
CA VAL A 86 -7.47 13.40 3.85
C VAL A 86 -8.51 12.40 3.35
N GLU A 87 -9.79 12.77 3.38
CA GLU A 87 -10.89 11.97 2.85
C GLU A 87 -10.79 11.86 1.32
N GLN A 88 -10.41 12.94 0.63
CA GLN A 88 -10.21 12.90 -0.82
C GLN A 88 -9.04 12.02 -1.22
N ALA A 89 -7.92 12.10 -0.48
CA ALA A 89 -6.77 11.22 -0.67
C ALA A 89 -7.14 9.75 -0.42
N LEU A 90 -7.85 9.47 0.69
CA LEU A 90 -8.32 8.12 1.02
C LEU A 90 -9.21 7.55 -0.07
N LEU A 91 -10.20 8.33 -0.54
CA LEU A 91 -11.09 7.95 -1.63
C LEU A 91 -10.33 7.67 -2.93
N ALA A 92 -9.26 8.41 -3.21
CA ALA A 92 -8.42 8.16 -4.39
C ALA A 92 -7.58 6.89 -4.24
N CYS A 93 -6.89 6.73 -3.12
CA CYS A 93 -6.04 5.57 -2.83
C CYS A 93 -6.83 4.26 -2.75
N GLN A 94 -8.04 4.27 -2.18
CA GLN A 94 -8.89 3.06 -2.10
C GLN A 94 -9.47 2.64 -3.47
N SER A 95 -9.60 3.60 -4.40
CA SER A 95 -10.18 3.35 -5.72
C SER A 95 -9.14 2.81 -6.71
N ASP A 96 -7.87 2.93 -6.38
CA ASP A 96 -6.75 2.43 -7.17
C ASP A 96 -6.36 1.01 -6.70
N ARG A 97 -6.04 0.13 -7.65
CA ARG A 97 -5.56 -1.23 -7.33
C ARG A 97 -4.09 -1.23 -6.91
N ARG A 98 -3.37 -0.14 -7.14
CA ARG A 98 -1.94 0.05 -6.85
C ARG A 98 -1.74 1.37 -6.09
N PRO A 99 -2.18 1.46 -4.81
CA PRO A 99 -2.14 2.71 -4.05
C PRO A 99 -0.73 3.33 -4.00
N GLN A 100 0.31 2.51 -3.88
CA GLN A 100 1.69 2.99 -3.84
C GLN A 100 2.11 3.70 -5.14
N GLU A 101 1.70 3.21 -6.30
CA GLU A 101 2.00 3.92 -7.55
C GLU A 101 1.22 5.21 -7.73
N LEU A 102 -0.02 5.25 -7.23
CA LEU A 102 -0.80 6.48 -7.20
C LEU A 102 -0.03 7.56 -6.41
N ALA A 103 0.44 7.21 -5.21
CA ALA A 103 1.21 8.10 -4.36
C ALA A 103 2.52 8.55 -5.05
N THR A 104 3.27 7.61 -5.65
CA THR A 104 4.46 7.94 -6.45
C THR A 104 4.13 8.91 -7.58
N CYS A 105 3.05 8.67 -8.35
CA CYS A 105 2.65 9.54 -9.44
C CYS A 105 2.38 10.98 -8.98
N VAL A 106 1.64 11.14 -7.88
CA VAL A 106 1.34 12.46 -7.31
C VAL A 106 2.61 13.13 -6.82
N SER A 107 3.44 12.40 -6.07
CA SER A 107 4.71 12.89 -5.51
C SER A 107 5.67 13.35 -6.60
N ASP A 108 5.89 12.56 -7.65
CA ASP A 108 6.84 12.86 -8.73
C ASP A 108 6.43 14.15 -9.48
N ILE A 109 5.13 14.29 -9.76
CA ILE A 109 4.59 15.50 -10.41
C ILE A 109 4.75 16.72 -9.51
N HIS A 110 4.42 16.61 -8.22
CA HIS A 110 4.50 17.71 -7.25
C HIS A 110 5.94 18.15 -6.94
N GLN A 111 6.89 17.22 -6.90
CA GLN A 111 8.29 17.53 -6.66
C GLN A 111 8.98 18.12 -7.88
N SER A 112 8.47 17.85 -9.08
CA SER A 112 9.13 18.25 -10.34
C SER A 112 8.55 19.50 -10.97
N LEU A 113 7.28 19.83 -10.72
CA LEU A 113 6.54 20.88 -11.42
C LEU A 113 5.79 21.79 -10.45
N GLU A 114 5.60 23.05 -10.82
CA GLU A 114 4.75 23.98 -10.08
C GLU A 114 3.26 23.67 -10.30
N ILE A 115 2.59 23.14 -9.29
CA ILE A 115 1.21 22.65 -9.42
C ILE A 115 0.20 23.70 -8.97
N ALA A 116 -0.72 24.07 -9.87
CA ALA A 116 -1.83 24.97 -9.57
C ALA A 116 -3.01 24.28 -8.86
N SER A 117 -3.19 22.97 -9.05
CA SER A 117 -4.26 22.20 -8.40
C SER A 117 -3.86 20.76 -8.15
N SER A 118 -3.62 20.44 -6.88
CA SER A 118 -3.35 19.09 -6.39
C SER A 118 -4.47 18.10 -6.70
N THR A 119 -5.72 18.53 -6.55
CA THR A 119 -6.89 17.70 -6.89
C THR A 119 -6.89 17.27 -8.35
N VAL A 120 -6.45 18.13 -9.28
CA VAL A 120 -6.34 17.77 -10.70
C VAL A 120 -5.26 16.72 -10.91
N VAL A 121 -4.09 16.86 -10.27
CA VAL A 121 -3.00 15.87 -10.34
C VAL A 121 -3.47 14.52 -9.81
N LEU A 122 -4.04 14.49 -8.59
CA LEU A 122 -4.55 13.28 -7.95
C LEU A 122 -5.57 12.54 -8.83
N ASN A 123 -6.52 13.29 -9.40
CA ASN A 123 -7.54 12.71 -10.28
C ASN A 123 -6.96 12.15 -11.58
N ASN A 124 -5.92 12.78 -12.15
CA ASN A 124 -5.27 12.26 -13.36
C ASN A 124 -4.45 11.00 -13.05
N CYS A 125 -3.68 11.00 -11.96
CA CYS A 125 -2.94 9.82 -11.51
C CYS A 125 -3.88 8.62 -11.29
N ARG A 126 -5.00 8.83 -10.58
CA ARG A 126 -6.01 7.77 -10.30
C ARG A 126 -6.70 7.23 -11.54
N ARG A 127 -6.83 8.04 -12.59
CA ARG A 127 -7.47 7.63 -13.85
C ARG A 127 -6.49 6.92 -14.79
N SER A 128 -5.18 6.99 -14.52
CA SER A 128 -4.17 6.31 -15.31
C SER A 128 -4.15 4.82 -14.99
N VAL A 129 -4.02 3.99 -16.02
CA VAL A 129 -3.79 2.54 -15.86
C VAL A 129 -2.39 2.27 -15.29
N LEU A 130 -1.44 3.17 -15.57
CA LEU A 130 -0.04 3.09 -15.12
C LEU A 130 0.36 4.46 -14.56
N PRO A 131 0.07 4.75 -13.28
CA PRO A 131 0.31 6.06 -12.68
C PRO A 131 1.77 6.52 -12.79
N THR A 132 2.74 5.64 -12.56
CA THR A 132 4.17 5.94 -12.68
C THR A 132 4.58 6.36 -14.09
N ARG A 133 4.14 5.61 -15.11
CA ARG A 133 4.37 5.98 -16.54
C ARG A 133 3.70 7.30 -16.91
N PHE A 134 2.55 7.61 -16.30
CA PHE A 134 1.88 8.88 -16.53
C PHE A 134 2.68 10.04 -15.95
N ALA A 135 3.21 9.92 -14.73
CA ALA A 135 4.09 10.93 -14.14
C ALA A 135 5.37 11.14 -14.95
N ASP A 136 6.05 10.06 -15.36
CA ASP A 136 7.21 10.10 -16.26
C ASP A 136 6.91 10.92 -17.53
N CYS A 137 5.75 10.65 -18.15
CA CYS A 137 5.30 11.37 -19.33
C CYS A 137 5.09 12.85 -19.02
N VAL A 138 4.33 13.19 -17.97
CA VAL A 138 3.97 14.57 -17.62
C VAL A 138 5.21 15.40 -17.33
N VAL A 139 6.11 14.89 -16.48
CA VAL A 139 7.36 15.58 -16.13
C VAL A 139 8.27 15.71 -17.35
N GLY A 140 8.41 14.63 -18.13
CA GLY A 140 9.25 14.62 -19.33
C GLY A 140 8.80 15.62 -20.40
N VAL A 141 7.51 15.63 -20.75
CA VAL A 141 6.99 16.55 -21.78
C VAL A 141 6.88 18.00 -21.29
N ALA A 142 6.56 18.22 -20.02
CA ALA A 142 6.58 19.56 -19.42
C ALA A 142 7.97 20.17 -19.53
N THR A 143 8.99 19.40 -19.15
CA THR A 143 10.39 19.86 -19.15
C THR A 143 10.91 20.06 -20.57
N ALA A 144 10.75 19.07 -21.45
CA ALA A 144 11.35 19.09 -22.78
C ALA A 144 10.70 20.11 -23.72
N ALA A 145 9.38 20.31 -23.61
CA ALA A 145 8.62 21.20 -24.49
C ALA A 145 8.17 22.50 -23.79
N THR A 146 8.64 22.76 -22.56
CA THR A 146 8.29 23.96 -21.77
C THR A 146 6.78 24.16 -21.63
N LEU A 147 6.04 23.06 -21.49
CA LEU A 147 4.58 23.07 -21.39
C LEU A 147 4.15 23.28 -19.95
N THR A 148 2.96 23.87 -19.76
CA THR A 148 2.35 23.93 -18.44
C THR A 148 1.98 22.52 -17.95
N PRO A 149 1.93 22.27 -16.63
CA PRO A 149 1.52 20.96 -16.10
C PRO A 149 0.14 20.52 -16.61
N ALA A 150 -0.78 21.46 -16.80
CA ALA A 150 -2.11 21.18 -17.35
C ALA A 150 -2.05 20.68 -18.79
N GLU A 151 -1.26 21.33 -19.65
CA GLU A 151 -1.06 20.89 -21.03
C GLU A 151 -0.38 19.51 -21.07
N SER A 152 0.65 19.31 -20.26
CA SER A 152 1.38 18.03 -20.16
C SER A 152 0.47 16.88 -19.74
N MET A 153 -0.34 17.06 -18.69
CA MET A 153 -1.34 16.07 -18.28
C MET A 153 -2.34 15.76 -19.39
N SER A 154 -2.80 16.79 -20.13
CA SER A 154 -3.68 16.58 -21.28
C SER A 154 -3.02 15.75 -22.38
N ARG A 155 -1.74 15.97 -22.69
CA ARG A 155 -1.00 15.17 -23.70
C ARG A 155 -0.77 13.73 -23.24
N CYS A 156 -0.47 13.54 -21.96
CA CYS A 156 -0.17 12.22 -21.40
C CYS A 156 -1.40 11.36 -21.11
N SER A 157 -2.58 11.97 -20.93
CA SER A 157 -3.85 11.25 -20.78
C SER A 157 -4.28 10.48 -22.02
N ALA A 158 -3.79 10.87 -23.21
CA ALA A 158 -4.08 10.21 -24.48
C ALA A 158 -3.24 8.95 -24.72
N ALA A 159 -2.18 8.74 -23.93
CA ALA A 159 -1.36 7.52 -24.00
C ALA A 159 -1.99 6.33 -23.25
N GLY A 160 -3.12 6.56 -22.57
CA GLY A 160 -3.91 5.49 -21.96
C GLY A 160 -4.61 4.69 -23.05
N TYR A 161 -4.27 3.40 -23.14
CA TYR A 161 -4.83 2.39 -24.04
C TYR A 161 -6.34 2.62 -24.28
N ARG A 162 -6.72 3.22 -25.41
CA ARG A 162 -8.12 3.27 -25.81
C ARG A 162 -8.40 1.99 -26.60
N PRO A 163 -9.46 1.23 -26.27
CA PRO A 163 -9.82 0.04 -27.04
C PRO A 163 -9.99 0.30 -28.54
N GLU A 164 -10.27 1.54 -28.93
CA GLU A 164 -10.37 1.98 -30.33
C GLU A 164 -9.03 2.13 -31.07
N ASP A 165 -7.89 2.18 -30.36
CA ASP A 165 -6.54 2.19 -30.95
C ASP A 165 -6.04 0.78 -31.32
N VAL A 166 -6.76 -0.26 -30.88
CA VAL A 166 -6.59 -1.63 -31.36
C VAL A 166 -7.65 -1.85 -32.44
N ALA A 167 -7.29 -1.61 -33.70
CA ALA A 167 -8.17 -1.93 -34.82
C ALA A 167 -8.71 -3.37 -34.64
N PRO A 168 -10.03 -3.63 -34.78
CA PRO A 168 -10.55 -4.97 -34.66
C PRO A 168 -9.87 -5.84 -35.72
N THR A 169 -8.97 -6.73 -35.31
CA THR A 169 -8.53 -7.82 -36.15
C THR A 169 -9.70 -8.78 -36.21
N PHE A 170 -10.49 -8.69 -37.29
CA PHE A 170 -11.55 -9.65 -37.55
C PHE A 170 -10.93 -11.04 -37.63
N ILE A 171 -11.05 -11.82 -36.55
CA ILE A 171 -10.75 -13.25 -36.58
C ILE A 171 -11.93 -13.90 -37.30
N PHE A 172 -11.72 -14.26 -38.57
CA PHE A 172 -12.65 -15.11 -39.29
C PHE A 172 -12.59 -16.51 -38.67
N SER A 173 -13.57 -16.85 -37.83
CA SER A 173 -13.82 -18.24 -37.45
C SER A 173 -14.37 -18.97 -38.67
N ARG A 174 -13.63 -19.98 -39.15
CA ARG A 174 -14.09 -20.93 -40.17
C ARG A 174 -15.02 -21.97 -39.57
#